data_AF-A0A1H4B3V0-F1
#
_entry.id   AF-A0A1H4B3V0-F1
#
_cell.length_a   1.000
_cell.length_b   1.000
_cell.length_c   1.000
_cell.angle_alpha   90.00
_cell.angle_beta   90.00
_cell.angle_gamma   90.00
#
_symmetry.space_group_name_H-M   'P 1'
#
loop_
_entity.id
_entity.type
_entity.pdbx_description
1 polymer ?
#
loop_
_entity_poly.entity_id
_entity_poly.type
_entity_poly.pdbx_seq_one_letter_code
_entity_poly.pdbx_strand_id
1 'polypeptide(L)'
;MKTFGILLLGLVVGVGVTYFVLKSTLSSPGNGTPAVPSGVITPAQARVLDENWTALRKVANDSAAGKPDNRSTWYALEDMENYIALTKTEQERVNGFRLYLGVKTTETDETGYTTVFIVPTEDDRGDTKDISSAKVLDMGSNGMPPQATYPQ
;
A
#
# COMPACT_ATOMS: atom_id res chain seq x y z
N MET A 1 33.35 -44.35 -26.59
CA MET A 1 32.56 -43.37 -27.38
C MET A 1 31.14 -43.14 -26.84
N LYS A 2 30.37 -44.18 -26.46
CA LYS A 2 28.98 -44.02 -25.97
C LYS A 2 28.86 -43.25 -24.65
N THR A 3 29.76 -43.46 -23.70
CA THR A 3 29.76 -42.79 -22.38
C THR A 3 30.09 -41.29 -22.47
N PHE A 4 30.96 -40.91 -23.42
CA PHE A 4 31.31 -39.51 -23.67
C PHE A 4 30.14 -38.73 -24.28
N GLY A 5 29.35 -39.37 -25.15
CA GLY A 5 28.14 -38.78 -25.73
C GLY A 5 27.04 -38.52 -24.69
N ILE A 6 26.87 -39.42 -23.72
CA ILE A 6 25.90 -39.26 -22.62
C ILE A 6 26.31 -38.11 -21.68
N LEU A 7 27.61 -37.97 -21.40
CA LEU A 7 28.14 -36.85 -20.62
C LEU A 7 27.95 -35.50 -21.32
N LEU A 8 28.21 -35.42 -22.62
CA LEU A 8 27.96 -34.20 -23.40
C LEU A 8 26.47 -33.84 -23.44
N LEU A 9 25.59 -34.82 -23.60
CA LEU A 9 24.15 -34.61 -23.63
C LEU A 9 23.64 -34.10 -22.26
N GLY A 10 24.12 -34.70 -21.16
CA GLY A 10 23.78 -34.24 -19.81
C GLY A 10 24.24 -32.81 -19.51
N LEU A 11 25.43 -32.43 -20.01
CA LEU A 11 25.94 -31.06 -19.85
C LEU A 11 25.10 -30.05 -20.65
N VAL A 12 24.72 -30.36 -21.88
CA VAL A 12 23.87 -29.49 -22.71
C VAL A 12 22.48 -29.32 -22.09
N VAL A 13 21.88 -30.40 -21.58
CA VAL A 13 20.57 -30.34 -20.91
C VAL A 13 20.67 -29.56 -19.60
N GLY A 14 21.71 -29.78 -18.80
CA GLY A 14 21.93 -29.04 -17.54
C GLY A 14 22.11 -27.55 -17.76
N VAL A 15 22.89 -27.15 -18.77
CA VAL A 15 23.03 -25.73 -19.17
C VAL A 15 21.71 -25.17 -19.67
N GLY A 16 20.94 -25.92 -20.46
CA GLY A 16 19.64 -25.49 -20.96
C GLY A 16 18.62 -25.25 -19.85
N VAL A 17 18.51 -26.18 -18.89
CA VAL A 17 17.63 -26.05 -17.72
C VAL A 17 18.06 -24.88 -16.84
N THR A 18 19.37 -24.76 -16.57
CA THR A 18 19.91 -23.66 -15.75
C THR A 18 19.66 -22.31 -16.41
N TYR A 19 19.85 -22.20 -17.73
CA TYR A 19 19.54 -20.99 -18.49
C TYR A 19 18.04 -20.66 -18.44
N PHE A 20 17.15 -21.65 -18.55
CA PHE A 20 15.71 -21.41 -18.52
C PHE A 20 15.24 -20.96 -17.12
N VAL A 21 15.76 -21.59 -16.07
CA VAL A 21 15.47 -21.21 -14.67
C VAL A 21 16.01 -19.81 -14.37
N LEU A 22 17.27 -19.51 -14.71
CA LEU A 22 17.83 -18.16 -14.53
C LEU A 22 17.12 -17.11 -15.37
N LYS A 23 16.71 -17.41 -16.61
CA LYS A 23 15.93 -16.48 -17.42
C LYS A 23 14.58 -16.18 -16.78
N SER A 24 13.92 -17.17 -16.17
CA SER A 24 12.64 -16.98 -15.49
C SER A 24 12.77 -16.15 -14.20
N THR A 25 13.88 -16.25 -13.47
CA THR A 25 14.13 -15.47 -12.25
C THR A 25 14.79 -14.12 -12.50
N LEU A 26 15.54 -13.96 -13.61
CA LEU A 26 16.15 -12.69 -14.05
C LEU A 26 15.29 -11.91 -15.04
N SER A 27 14.09 -12.40 -15.36
CA SER A 27 13.07 -11.61 -16.04
C SER A 27 12.59 -10.55 -15.04
N SER A 28 13.41 -9.50 -14.89
CA SER A 28 13.02 -8.23 -14.28
C SER A 28 11.66 -7.84 -14.86
N PRO A 29 10.71 -7.38 -14.03
CA PRO A 29 9.54 -6.69 -14.59
C PRO A 29 10.10 -5.59 -15.49
N GLY A 30 9.62 -5.58 -16.74
CA GLY A 30 10.29 -4.92 -17.84
C GLY A 30 10.62 -3.45 -17.57
N ASN A 31 11.65 -2.96 -18.26
CA ASN A 31 12.08 -1.56 -18.38
C ASN A 31 11.02 -0.67 -19.08
N GLY A 32 9.74 -0.81 -18.74
CA GLY A 32 8.69 0.10 -19.13
C GLY A 32 8.51 1.17 -18.05
N THR A 33 8.33 2.43 -18.45
CA THR A 33 7.88 3.48 -17.53
C THR A 33 6.60 3.01 -16.84
N PRO A 34 6.53 3.06 -15.49
CA PRO A 34 5.31 2.70 -14.77
C PRO A 34 4.12 3.47 -15.34
N ALA A 35 3.01 2.77 -15.59
CA ALA A 35 1.78 3.43 -16.00
C ALA A 35 1.38 4.43 -14.91
N VAL A 36 1.16 5.69 -15.30
CA VAL A 36 0.71 6.72 -14.36
C VAL A 36 -0.70 6.35 -13.88
N PRO A 37 -0.92 6.19 -12.57
CA PRO A 37 -2.25 5.89 -12.04
C PRO A 37 -3.28 6.97 -12.40
N SER A 38 -4.54 6.59 -12.49
CA SER A 38 -5.63 7.56 -12.55
C SER A 38 -5.66 8.39 -11.26
N GLY A 39 -5.94 9.70 -11.39
CA GLY A 39 -6.08 10.59 -10.24
C GLY A 39 -4.77 11.15 -9.67
N VAL A 40 -3.62 10.94 -10.32
CA VAL A 40 -2.39 11.67 -9.96
C VAL A 40 -2.61 13.18 -10.16
N ILE A 41 -2.41 13.96 -9.09
CA ILE A 41 -2.54 15.43 -9.09
C ILE A 41 -1.18 16.11 -8.91
N THR A 42 -1.13 17.38 -9.28
CA THR A 42 0.06 18.23 -9.07
C THR A 42 0.19 18.66 -7.60
N PRO A 43 1.40 19.02 -7.13
CA PRO A 43 1.60 19.60 -5.80
C PRO A 43 0.77 20.87 -5.53
N ALA A 44 0.51 21.68 -6.56
CA ALA A 44 -0.33 22.87 -6.44
C ALA A 44 -1.80 22.51 -6.17
N GLN A 45 -2.34 21.51 -6.87
CA GLN A 45 -3.68 20.98 -6.60
C GLN A 45 -3.77 20.38 -5.18
N ALA A 46 -2.74 19.64 -4.76
CA ALA A 46 -2.67 19.09 -3.41
C ALA A 46 -2.68 20.19 -2.33
N ARG A 47 -1.95 21.29 -2.52
CA ARG A 47 -1.98 22.44 -1.62
C ARG A 47 -3.37 23.06 -1.49
N VAL A 48 -4.10 23.23 -2.61
CA VAL A 48 -5.48 23.75 -2.57
C VAL A 48 -6.41 22.83 -1.77
N LEU A 49 -6.26 21.51 -1.90
CA LEU A 49 -7.02 20.54 -1.09
C LEU A 49 -6.68 20.67 0.40
N ASP A 50 -5.40 20.84 0.74
CA ASP A 50 -4.92 21.02 2.11
C ASP A 50 -5.43 22.31 2.76
N GLU A 51 -5.39 23.42 2.02
CA GLU A 51 -5.93 24.72 2.44
C GLU A 51 -7.45 24.65 2.65
N ASN A 52 -8.17 24.01 1.73
CA ASN A 52 -9.62 23.80 1.86
C ASN A 52 -9.97 22.96 3.10
N TRP A 53 -9.22 21.89 3.38
CA TRP A 53 -9.43 21.11 4.61
C TRP A 53 -9.20 21.98 5.85
N THR A 54 -8.15 22.79 5.85
CA THR A 54 -7.83 23.71 6.96
C THR A 54 -8.98 24.69 7.21
N ALA A 55 -9.49 25.31 6.13
CA ALA A 55 -10.57 26.29 6.22
C ALA A 55 -11.91 25.69 6.63
N LEU A 56 -12.23 24.48 6.13
CA LEU A 56 -13.59 23.92 6.21
C LEU A 56 -13.77 22.86 7.29
N ARG A 57 -12.70 22.18 7.72
CA ARG A 57 -12.78 20.99 8.58
C ARG A 57 -12.01 21.13 9.89
N LYS A 58 -10.88 21.84 9.89
CA LYS A 58 -10.00 21.91 11.06
C LYS A 58 -10.72 22.28 12.35
N VAL A 59 -11.51 23.37 12.34
CA VAL A 59 -12.20 23.84 13.56
C VAL A 59 -13.18 22.80 14.11
N ALA A 60 -13.95 22.15 13.23
CA ALA A 60 -14.92 21.14 13.65
C ALA A 60 -14.22 19.88 14.19
N ASN A 61 -13.16 19.42 13.51
CA ASN A 61 -12.39 18.26 13.93
C ASN A 61 -11.66 18.51 15.25
N ASP A 62 -10.95 19.64 15.37
CA ASP A 62 -10.26 20.02 16.62
C ASP A 62 -11.25 20.15 17.78
N SER A 63 -12.43 20.72 17.53
CA SER A 63 -13.48 20.84 18.54
C SER A 63 -14.03 19.49 18.96
N ALA A 64 -14.18 18.54 18.04
CA ALA A 64 -14.65 17.19 18.35
C ALA A 64 -13.59 16.39 19.13
N ALA A 65 -12.31 16.55 18.78
CA ALA A 65 -11.20 15.94 19.50
C ALA A 65 -10.89 16.64 20.85
N GLY A 66 -11.38 17.86 21.06
CA GLY A 66 -11.03 18.70 22.22
C GLY A 66 -9.58 19.18 22.23
N LYS A 67 -8.87 19.00 21.10
CA LYS A 67 -7.44 19.27 20.90
C LYS A 67 -7.15 19.36 19.39
N PRO A 68 -6.00 19.91 18.96
CA PRO A 68 -5.60 19.84 17.56
C PRO A 68 -5.60 18.39 17.07
N ASP A 69 -6.44 18.08 16.09
CA ASP A 69 -6.61 16.70 15.59
C ASP A 69 -5.61 16.37 14.48
N ASN A 70 -5.49 15.09 14.15
CA ASN A 70 -4.69 14.59 13.04
C ASN A 70 -5.37 14.90 11.71
N ARG A 71 -4.55 15.31 10.74
CA ARG A 71 -4.98 15.58 9.35
C ARG A 71 -4.28 14.71 8.31
N SER A 72 -3.33 13.90 8.73
CA SER A 72 -2.59 12.97 7.88
C SER A 72 -2.16 11.74 8.67
N THR A 73 -1.92 10.66 7.96
CA THR A 73 -1.36 9.42 8.49
C THR A 73 -0.19 9.04 7.61
N TRP A 74 0.92 8.63 8.22
CA TRP A 74 2.11 8.20 7.52
C TRP A 74 2.24 6.67 7.56
N TYR A 75 2.72 6.11 6.46
CA TYR A 75 3.03 4.71 6.30
C TYR A 75 4.45 4.57 5.75
N ALA A 76 5.23 3.65 6.33
CA ALA A 76 6.50 3.30 5.74
C ALA A 76 6.25 2.63 4.37
N LEU A 77 7.08 2.97 3.38
CA LEU A 77 7.00 2.35 2.06
C LEU A 77 7.09 0.82 2.16
N GLU A 78 8.03 0.31 2.95
CA GLU A 78 8.21 -1.13 3.20
C GLU A 78 6.95 -1.78 3.77
N ASP A 79 6.28 -1.15 4.74
CA ASP A 79 5.04 -1.69 5.31
C ASP A 79 3.90 -1.69 4.29
N MET A 80 3.81 -0.67 3.44
CA MET A 80 2.82 -0.65 2.36
C MET A 80 3.07 -1.75 1.33
N GLU A 81 4.33 -1.93 0.90
CA GLU A 81 4.71 -2.98 -0.04
C GLU A 81 4.45 -4.37 0.53
N ASN A 82 4.84 -4.60 1.79
CA ASN A 82 4.59 -5.84 2.51
C ASN A 82 3.09 -6.11 2.69
N TYR A 83 2.30 -5.08 3.03
CA TYR A 83 0.86 -5.22 3.17
C TYR A 83 0.17 -5.54 1.85
N ILE A 84 0.57 -4.91 0.74
CA ILE A 84 0.06 -5.23 -0.59
C ILE A 84 0.40 -6.69 -0.96
N ALA A 85 1.64 -7.14 -0.70
CA ALA A 85 2.08 -8.50 -0.97
C ALA A 85 1.31 -9.53 -0.12
N LEU A 86 1.16 -9.26 1.18
CA LEU A 86 0.39 -10.08 2.11
C LEU A 86 -1.06 -10.23 1.64
N THR A 87 -1.71 -9.10 1.32
CA THR A 87 -3.10 -9.09 0.87
C THR A 87 -3.29 -9.92 -0.38
N LYS A 88 -2.43 -9.76 -1.40
CA LYS A 88 -2.50 -10.55 -2.63
C LYS A 88 -2.25 -12.04 -2.43
N THR A 89 -1.52 -12.40 -1.39
CA THR A 89 -1.23 -13.80 -1.04
C THR A 89 -2.40 -14.43 -0.28
N GLU A 90 -3.02 -13.69 0.63
CA GLU A 90 -4.12 -14.18 1.48
C GLU A 90 -5.49 -14.10 0.79
N GLN A 91 -5.65 -13.25 -0.22
CA GLN A 91 -6.94 -12.95 -0.84
C GLN A 91 -6.86 -13.06 -2.37
N GLU A 92 -7.65 -13.96 -2.95
CA GLU A 92 -7.57 -14.30 -4.39
C GLU A 92 -8.12 -13.22 -5.32
N ARG A 93 -9.09 -12.42 -4.86
CA ARG A 93 -9.90 -11.52 -5.71
C ARG A 93 -9.65 -10.03 -5.46
N VAL A 94 -8.51 -9.68 -4.85
CA VAL A 94 -8.18 -8.30 -4.51
C VAL A 94 -8.18 -7.43 -5.76
N ASN A 95 -8.99 -6.36 -5.75
CA ASN A 95 -9.08 -5.42 -6.85
C ASN A 95 -8.67 -3.98 -6.46
N GLY A 96 -8.41 -3.73 -5.18
CA GLY A 96 -8.05 -2.40 -4.69
C GLY A 96 -7.94 -2.31 -3.17
N PHE A 97 -7.88 -1.06 -2.70
CA PHE A 97 -7.86 -0.72 -1.29
C PHE A 97 -8.78 0.48 -1.04
N ARG A 98 -9.50 0.46 0.06
CA ARG A 98 -10.32 1.55 0.55
C ARG A 98 -9.71 2.10 1.84
N LEU A 99 -9.64 3.42 1.93
CA LEU A 99 -9.10 4.12 3.09
C LEU A 99 -10.26 4.67 3.90
N TYR A 100 -10.28 4.36 5.19
CA TYR A 100 -11.32 4.77 6.13
C TYR A 100 -10.74 5.68 7.19
N LEU A 101 -11.53 6.69 7.60
CA LEU A 101 -11.25 7.45 8.81
C LEU A 101 -11.69 6.64 10.03
N GLY A 102 -10.81 6.56 11.03
CA GLY A 102 -11.09 6.03 12.36
C GLY A 102 -10.66 7.02 13.44
N VAL A 103 -10.92 6.68 14.70
CA VAL A 103 -10.44 7.44 15.86
C VAL A 103 -9.71 6.48 16.79
N LYS A 104 -8.47 6.80 17.13
CA LYS A 104 -7.63 6.02 18.04
C LYS A 104 -7.70 6.62 19.44
N THR A 105 -8.44 5.96 20.32
CA THR A 105 -8.58 6.35 21.72
C THR A 105 -7.61 5.57 22.61
N THR A 106 -7.37 6.09 23.81
CA THR A 106 -6.65 5.39 24.89
C THR A 106 -7.41 5.56 26.21
N GLU A 107 -7.04 4.80 27.24
CA GLU A 107 -7.63 4.98 28.59
C GLU A 107 -7.48 6.41 29.12
N THR A 108 -6.42 7.12 28.71
CA THR A 108 -6.14 8.50 29.12
C THR A 108 -6.59 9.55 28.10
N ASP A 109 -7.06 9.13 26.92
CA ASP A 109 -7.51 10.01 25.84
C ASP A 109 -8.74 9.40 25.14
N GLU A 110 -9.91 9.63 25.74
CA GLU A 110 -11.18 9.07 25.28
C GLU A 110 -11.72 9.75 24.02
N THR A 111 -11.28 10.99 23.70
CA THR A 111 -11.64 11.66 22.45
C THR A 111 -10.74 11.22 21.30
N GLY A 112 -9.51 10.82 21.60
CA GLY A 112 -8.58 10.21 20.65
C GLY A 112 -8.14 11.14 19.52
N TYR A 113 -7.43 10.57 18.56
CA TYR A 113 -7.03 11.27 17.34
C TYR A 113 -7.58 10.55 16.11
N THR A 114 -7.92 11.32 15.08
CA THR A 114 -8.23 10.75 13.77
C THR A 114 -7.06 9.91 13.25
N THR A 115 -7.36 8.74 12.71
CA THR A 115 -6.43 7.89 11.94
C THR A 115 -7.06 7.52 10.60
N VAL A 116 -6.24 7.05 9.68
CA VAL A 116 -6.69 6.42 8.44
C VAL A 116 -6.24 4.97 8.46
N PHE A 117 -7.13 4.02 8.21
CA PHE A 117 -6.78 2.60 8.02
C PHE A 117 -7.17 2.10 6.63
N ILE A 118 -6.43 1.11 6.13
CA ILE A 118 -6.49 0.62 4.74
C ILE A 118 -7.11 -0.78 4.73
N VAL A 119 -8.23 -0.93 4.03
CA VAL A 119 -8.99 -2.18 3.88
C VAL A 119 -8.90 -2.67 2.44
N PRO A 120 -8.56 -3.95 2.19
CA PRO A 120 -8.54 -4.45 0.83
C PRO A 120 -9.95 -4.67 0.30
N THR A 121 -10.13 -4.47 -0.99
CA THR A 121 -11.40 -4.65 -1.68
C THR A 121 -11.33 -5.79 -2.68
N GLU A 122 -12.47 -6.41 -2.97
CA GLU A 122 -12.63 -7.39 -4.03
C GLU A 122 -13.71 -6.98 -5.02
N ASP A 123 -13.59 -7.49 -6.24
CA ASP A 123 -14.66 -7.43 -7.24
C ASP A 123 -15.67 -8.55 -6.95
N ASP A 124 -16.88 -8.17 -6.57
CA ASP A 124 -18.04 -9.04 -6.49
C ASP A 124 -19.04 -8.66 -7.59
N ARG A 125 -18.90 -9.33 -8.74
CA ARG A 125 -19.84 -9.23 -9.87
C ARG A 125 -20.00 -7.81 -10.44
N GLY A 126 -18.90 -7.05 -10.47
CA GLY A 126 -18.85 -5.68 -10.97
C GLY A 126 -18.89 -4.62 -9.87
N ASP A 127 -19.14 -5.01 -8.62
CA ASP A 127 -19.13 -4.12 -7.47
C ASP A 127 -17.83 -4.26 -6.66
N THR A 128 -17.20 -3.13 -6.33
CA THR A 128 -16.05 -3.09 -5.43
C THR A 128 -16.52 -3.07 -3.97
N LYS A 129 -16.30 -4.16 -3.24
CA LYS A 129 -16.66 -4.30 -1.82
C LYS A 129 -15.45 -4.58 -0.95
N ASP A 130 -15.55 -4.27 0.34
CA ASP A 130 -14.50 -4.58 1.30
C ASP A 130 -14.46 -6.07 1.60
N ILE A 131 -13.25 -6.62 1.78
CA ILE A 131 -13.05 -8.00 2.19
C ILE A 131 -13.10 -8.06 3.72
N SER A 132 -14.29 -8.31 4.28
CA SER A 132 -14.52 -8.30 5.74
C SER A 132 -13.65 -9.27 6.57
N SER A 133 -13.14 -10.33 5.96
CA SER A 133 -12.26 -11.32 6.60
C SER A 133 -10.77 -11.00 6.49
N ALA A 134 -10.40 -9.99 5.70
CA ALA A 134 -9.00 -9.65 5.48
C ALA A 134 -8.42 -8.86 6.66
N LYS A 135 -7.11 -8.97 6.84
CA LYS A 135 -6.37 -8.09 7.73
C LYS A 135 -6.45 -6.65 7.21
N VAL A 136 -6.40 -5.70 8.14
CA VAL A 136 -6.46 -4.26 7.89
C VAL A 136 -5.16 -3.63 8.35
N LEU A 137 -4.66 -2.65 7.61
CA LEU A 137 -3.46 -1.89 7.98
C LEU A 137 -3.87 -0.54 8.57
N ASP A 138 -3.56 -0.31 9.84
CA ASP A 138 -3.54 1.01 10.49
C ASP A 138 -2.10 1.29 10.90
N MET A 139 -1.50 2.38 10.42
CA MET A 139 -0.16 2.90 10.75
C MET A 139 0.97 1.84 10.88
N GLY A 140 1.92 1.81 9.94
CA GLY A 140 3.06 0.87 9.97
C GLY A 140 4.00 1.01 11.18
N SER A 141 4.16 2.23 11.73
CA SER A 141 4.84 2.50 13.01
C SER A 141 4.50 3.90 13.57
N ASN A 142 4.99 4.25 14.78
CA ASN A 142 4.75 5.53 15.47
C ASN A 142 5.27 6.74 14.66
N GLY A 143 4.43 7.32 13.81
CA GLY A 143 4.69 8.59 13.13
C GLY A 143 4.65 9.77 14.11
N MET A 144 5.76 10.51 14.21
CA MET A 144 5.87 11.81 14.88
C MET A 144 6.34 12.85 13.84
N PRO A 145 5.76 14.06 13.73
CA PRO A 145 4.70 14.63 14.56
C PRO A 145 3.28 14.60 13.91
N PRO A 146 2.22 14.54 14.74
CA PRO A 146 0.82 14.44 14.30
C PRO A 146 0.24 15.69 13.57
N GLN A 147 0.94 16.82 13.57
CA GLN A 147 0.35 18.14 13.27
C GLN A 147 0.85 18.80 11.98
N ALA A 148 1.64 18.11 11.17
CA ALA A 148 2.30 18.75 10.05
C ALA A 148 1.36 18.99 8.85
N THR A 149 1.44 20.20 8.29
CA THR A 149 0.70 20.68 7.10
C THR A 149 1.33 20.17 5.81
N TYR A 150 0.64 20.29 4.68
CA TYR A 150 1.22 19.93 3.38
C TYR A 150 1.91 21.13 2.67
N PRO A 151 3.10 20.94 2.05
CA PRO A 151 4.03 19.85 2.31
C PRO A 151 4.71 20.03 3.67
N GLN A 152 5.23 18.93 4.22
CA GLN A 152 6.08 18.96 5.41
C GLN A 152 7.51 19.34 5.03
#